data_AF-A0AA39J9H9-F1
#
_entry.id   AF-A0AA39J9H9-F1
#
_cell.length_a   1.000
_cell.length_b   1.000
_cell.length_c   1.000
_cell.angle_alpha   90.00
_cell.angle_beta   90.00
_cell.angle_gamma   90.00
#
_symmetry.space_group_name_H-M   'P 1'
#
loop_
_entity.id
_entity.type
_entity.pdbx_description
1 polymer ?
#
loop_
_entity_poly.entity_id
_entity_poly.type
_entity_poly.pdbx_seq_one_letter_code
_entity_poly.pdbx_strand_id
1 'polypeptide(L)'
;MDVGRGSDNLSEEDRDNYGGEMDFLMDEVSEYDPPEITLSALAETGRDEPNIPVLRQRSYTGTRVIPSALADTPCANLGVHGVFEKLNTTLGTFYILSPLMSSVLESYIRRNSDFGTVYAHLRSYWFDFATIEQRRCKDEENDREMRRKAIVHNRITKRDMPPRRVWDLYANRVVPYWVTPLTDWCAISHAWVSEEERMDVMTPINGYEWPVPMPNDANLDLIRIEMLNLGAGYVWLDVLCLRQEYAIREEDQLKEALRKEEWKLDVPTIGYVYDTTQTVVCYLSGLGRPLSFQKPGDFESDRCWFNRAWTLQEIPKGYHLVIVGETGDDKFINEEMLMRVHGTNLNCFNRMRCMVSTLCFLVQMRKRVSTKPLDKVAGLVYVFNTGVHPDIDNGAHPKRMPGLPSWTSWRLRYGQNLFLYYPEPGNGNVFWRPSWEQVMARTLRGNEGVA
;
A
#
# COMPACT_ATOMS: atom_id res chain seq x y z
N MET A 1 -32.05 20.72 -41.84
CA MET A 1 -31.22 19.52 -41.72
C MET A 1 -30.53 19.60 -40.39
N ASP A 2 -31.02 18.76 -39.50
CA ASP A 2 -30.73 18.67 -38.07
C ASP A 2 -29.33 18.11 -37.84
N VAL A 3 -28.56 18.71 -36.93
CA VAL A 3 -27.38 18.08 -36.32
C VAL A 3 -27.45 18.35 -34.82
N GLY A 4 -27.82 17.29 -34.10
CA GLY A 4 -28.16 17.32 -32.69
C GLY A 4 -27.00 17.67 -31.77
N ARG A 5 -27.33 18.48 -30.76
CA ARG A 5 -26.55 18.61 -29.52
C ARG A 5 -26.84 17.39 -28.64
N GLY A 6 -25.87 16.50 -28.52
CA GLY A 6 -25.85 15.48 -27.46
C GLY A 6 -25.21 16.10 -26.21
N SER A 7 -26.03 16.44 -25.23
CA SER A 7 -25.62 16.71 -23.85
C SER A 7 -25.43 15.36 -23.15
N ASP A 8 -24.19 14.96 -22.91
CA ASP A 8 -23.88 13.84 -22.03
C ASP A 8 -24.04 14.32 -20.58
N ASN A 9 -25.26 14.15 -20.06
CA ASN A 9 -25.54 14.14 -18.62
C ASN A 9 -24.89 12.88 -18.04
N LEU A 10 -23.72 13.04 -17.42
CA LEU A 10 -23.22 12.07 -16.46
C LEU A 10 -23.95 12.36 -15.15
N SER A 11 -24.86 11.47 -14.77
CA SER A 11 -25.50 11.48 -13.45
C SER A 11 -24.44 11.39 -12.36
N GLU A 12 -24.46 12.36 -11.44
CA GLU A 12 -23.65 12.42 -10.21
C GLU A 12 -24.04 11.35 -9.17
N GLU A 13 -24.94 10.41 -9.49
CA GLU A 13 -25.53 9.49 -8.50
C GLU A 13 -24.72 8.20 -8.22
N ASP A 14 -23.60 7.94 -8.90
CA ASP A 14 -22.87 6.66 -8.75
C ASP A 14 -21.62 6.73 -7.84
N ARG A 15 -21.37 7.83 -7.12
CA ARG A 15 -20.14 7.99 -6.31
C ARG A 15 -20.27 7.93 -4.79
N ASP A 16 -21.48 8.03 -4.24
CA ASP A 16 -21.63 8.32 -2.80
C ASP A 16 -22.44 7.30 -1.99
N ASN A 17 -22.42 5.99 -2.30
CA ASN A 17 -23.21 5.02 -1.50
C ASN A 17 -22.59 3.65 -1.18
N TYR A 18 -21.25 3.51 -1.07
CA TYR A 18 -20.67 2.18 -0.78
C TYR A 18 -19.81 2.08 0.49
N GLY A 19 -19.51 3.19 1.17
CA GLY A 19 -18.73 3.16 2.42
C GLY A 19 -19.56 3.29 3.70
N GLY A 20 -20.53 4.23 3.71
CA GLY A 20 -21.23 4.62 4.93
C GLY A 20 -22.29 3.62 5.40
N GLU A 21 -23.03 2.97 4.50
CA GLU A 21 -24.10 2.03 4.90
C GLU A 21 -23.56 0.78 5.61
N MET A 22 -22.33 0.35 5.33
CA MET A 22 -21.82 -0.95 5.78
C MET A 22 -21.28 -0.92 7.21
N ASP A 23 -20.58 0.15 7.61
CA ASP A 23 -20.17 0.36 9.01
C ASP A 23 -21.40 0.61 9.90
N PHE A 24 -22.39 1.37 9.42
CA PHE A 24 -23.65 1.56 10.15
C PHE A 24 -24.44 0.25 10.34
N LEU A 25 -24.47 -0.63 9.34
CA LEU A 25 -25.12 -1.94 9.46
C LEU A 25 -24.36 -2.93 10.36
N MET A 26 -23.02 -2.84 10.46
CA MET A 26 -22.24 -3.70 11.36
C MET A 26 -22.49 -3.39 12.85
N ASP A 27 -22.83 -2.15 13.19
CA ASP A 27 -23.14 -1.75 14.57
C ASP A 27 -24.64 -1.93 14.90
N GLU A 28 -25.56 -1.83 13.93
CA GLU A 28 -27.00 -2.01 14.17
C GLU A 28 -27.45 -3.48 14.26
N VAL A 29 -26.70 -4.45 13.72
CA VAL A 29 -27.11 -5.88 13.64
C VAL A 29 -26.41 -6.76 14.70
N SER A 30 -25.55 -6.18 15.54
CA SER A 30 -24.87 -6.87 16.64
C SER A 30 -25.85 -7.09 17.79
N GLU A 31 -26.42 -8.30 17.92
CA GLU A 31 -27.35 -8.62 19.02
C GLU A 31 -26.65 -8.56 20.40
N TYR A 32 -25.31 -8.66 20.44
CA TYR A 32 -24.44 -8.52 21.62
C TYR A 32 -23.10 -7.86 21.28
N ASP A 33 -22.41 -7.32 22.28
CA ASP A 33 -21.04 -6.80 22.14
C ASP A 33 -20.05 -7.97 21.85
N PRO A 34 -19.28 -7.93 20.75
CA PRO A 34 -18.27 -8.95 20.47
C PRO A 34 -17.20 -8.98 21.57
N PRO A 35 -16.58 -10.15 21.85
CA PRO A 35 -15.58 -10.26 22.89
C PRO A 35 -14.36 -9.39 22.60
N GLU A 36 -13.84 -8.75 23.63
CA GLU A 36 -12.54 -8.10 23.59
C GLU A 36 -11.43 -9.16 23.64
N ILE A 37 -10.50 -9.08 22.69
CA ILE A 37 -9.34 -9.94 22.57
C ILE A 37 -8.10 -9.07 22.74
N THR A 38 -7.14 -9.55 23.54
CA THR A 38 -5.84 -8.92 23.68
C THR A 38 -4.80 -9.67 22.86
N LEU A 39 -4.19 -8.97 21.90
CA LEU A 39 -2.97 -9.39 21.24
C LEU A 39 -1.79 -8.87 22.06
N SER A 40 -0.81 -9.72 22.35
CA SER A 40 0.37 -9.34 23.13
C SER A 40 1.63 -9.81 22.43
N ALA A 41 2.73 -9.07 22.57
CA ALA A 41 4.01 -9.44 21.99
C ALA A 41 4.46 -10.83 22.46
N LEU A 42 4.18 -11.19 23.71
CA LEU A 42 4.50 -12.50 24.26
C LEU A 42 3.71 -13.61 23.56
N ALA A 43 2.40 -13.45 23.39
CA ALA A 43 1.55 -14.46 22.75
C ALA A 43 1.85 -14.61 21.25
N GLU A 44 2.14 -13.51 20.57
CA GLU A 44 2.34 -13.47 19.11
C GLU A 44 3.78 -13.82 18.71
N THR A 45 4.78 -13.50 19.52
CA THR A 45 6.21 -13.66 19.16
C THR A 45 7.07 -14.41 20.18
N GLY A 46 6.52 -14.73 21.36
CA GLY A 46 7.27 -15.32 22.46
C GLY A 46 8.22 -14.36 23.18
N ARG A 47 8.17 -13.05 22.88
CA ARG A 47 9.02 -12.03 23.50
C ARG A 47 8.23 -11.21 24.52
N ASP A 48 8.75 -11.08 25.73
CA ASP A 48 8.11 -10.26 26.77
C ASP A 48 7.97 -8.79 26.36
N GLU A 49 6.83 -8.18 26.67
CA GLU A 49 6.49 -6.80 26.31
C GLU A 49 7.53 -5.76 26.79
N PRO A 50 8.15 -5.86 27.99
CA PRO A 50 9.21 -4.94 28.41
C PRO A 50 10.45 -4.97 27.50
N ASN A 51 10.69 -6.08 26.79
CA ASN A 51 11.80 -6.25 25.86
C ASN A 51 11.47 -5.73 24.45
N ILE A 52 10.24 -5.29 24.19
CA ILE A 52 9.84 -4.64 22.96
C ILE A 52 10.08 -3.13 23.10
N PRO A 53 11.02 -2.54 22.33
CA PRO A 53 11.38 -1.13 22.49
C PRO A 53 10.26 -0.18 22.05
N VAL A 54 9.55 -0.53 20.98
CA VAL A 54 8.44 0.27 20.45
C VAL A 54 7.21 0.05 21.32
N LEU A 55 6.72 1.12 21.95
CA LEU A 55 5.67 1.00 22.96
C LEU A 55 4.36 0.44 22.38
N ARG A 56 3.98 0.91 21.19
CA ARG A 56 2.74 0.51 20.51
C ARG A 56 2.80 -0.89 19.90
N GLN A 57 3.95 -1.57 19.91
CA GLN A 57 4.07 -2.96 19.47
C GLN A 57 3.84 -3.97 20.60
N ARG A 58 3.68 -3.52 21.85
CA ARG A 58 3.64 -4.40 23.03
C ARG A 58 2.34 -5.18 23.15
N SER A 59 1.21 -4.50 23.03
CA SER A 59 -0.11 -5.11 23.15
C SER A 59 -1.18 -4.26 22.50
N TYR A 60 -2.27 -4.89 22.11
CA TYR A 60 -3.48 -4.25 21.61
C TYR A 60 -4.68 -5.02 22.15
N THR A 61 -5.70 -4.31 22.64
CA THR A 61 -6.97 -4.90 23.06
C THR A 61 -8.08 -4.30 22.22
N GLY A 62 -8.90 -5.14 21.59
CA GLY A 62 -10.00 -4.71 20.76
C GLY A 62 -10.97 -5.84 20.46
N THR A 63 -12.08 -5.52 19.81
CA THR A 63 -13.11 -6.48 19.42
C THR A 63 -12.90 -6.96 17.99
N ARG A 64 -13.47 -8.12 17.64
CA ARG A 64 -13.46 -8.69 16.28
C ARG A 64 -12.04 -8.95 15.71
N VAL A 65 -11.00 -8.90 16.55
CA VAL A 65 -9.61 -9.22 16.17
C VAL A 65 -9.29 -10.66 16.59
N ILE A 66 -8.54 -11.39 15.78
CA ILE A 66 -8.12 -12.77 16.09
C ILE A 66 -6.61 -12.91 16.30
N PRO A 67 -6.14 -13.72 17.26
CA PRO A 67 -4.71 -14.01 17.43
C PRO A 67 -4.11 -14.71 16.21
N SER A 68 -2.81 -14.56 15.96
CA SER A 68 -2.12 -15.27 14.84
C SER A 68 -2.32 -16.78 14.92
N ALA A 69 -2.19 -17.36 16.12
CA ALA A 69 -2.40 -18.79 16.34
C ALA A 69 -3.79 -19.28 15.87
N LEU A 70 -4.83 -18.45 16.06
CA LEU A 70 -6.16 -18.75 15.56
C LEU A 70 -6.25 -18.58 14.06
N ALA A 71 -5.72 -17.46 13.53
CA ALA A 71 -5.70 -17.18 12.09
C ALA A 71 -5.01 -18.30 11.31
N ASP A 72 -3.90 -18.83 11.82
CA ASP A 72 -3.07 -19.85 11.20
C ASP A 72 -3.65 -21.27 11.33
N THR A 73 -4.72 -21.45 12.09
CA THR A 73 -5.35 -22.76 12.26
C THR A 73 -6.01 -23.22 10.96
N PRO A 74 -5.60 -24.36 10.35
CA PRO A 74 -6.26 -24.90 9.16
C PRO A 74 -7.74 -25.20 9.46
N CYS A 75 -8.65 -24.76 8.58
CA CYS A 75 -10.09 -25.01 8.77
C CYS A 75 -10.43 -26.51 8.79
N ALA A 76 -9.62 -27.35 8.13
CA ALA A 76 -9.76 -28.80 8.18
C ALA A 76 -9.64 -29.38 9.60
N ASN A 77 -8.84 -28.76 10.48
CA ASN A 77 -8.68 -29.20 11.87
C ASN A 77 -9.89 -28.83 12.75
N LEU A 78 -10.62 -27.79 12.35
CA LEU A 78 -11.80 -27.28 13.08
C LEU A 78 -13.09 -27.95 12.60
N GLY A 79 -13.14 -28.34 11.32
CA GLY A 79 -14.37 -28.76 10.65
C GLY A 79 -15.36 -27.60 10.49
N VAL A 80 -16.47 -27.86 9.78
CA VAL A 80 -17.49 -26.85 9.49
C VAL A 80 -18.05 -26.23 10.77
N HIS A 81 -18.40 -27.07 11.74
CA HIS A 81 -18.95 -26.63 13.02
C HIS A 81 -17.96 -25.78 13.82
N GLY A 82 -16.69 -26.18 13.91
CA GLY A 82 -15.69 -25.41 14.66
C GLY A 82 -15.36 -24.07 14.01
N VAL A 83 -15.32 -24.00 12.67
CA VAL A 83 -15.16 -22.72 11.96
C VAL A 83 -16.36 -21.81 12.20
N PHE A 84 -17.58 -22.35 12.07
CA PHE A 84 -18.82 -21.61 12.29
C PHE A 84 -18.93 -21.06 13.72
N GLU A 85 -18.65 -21.90 14.71
CA GLU A 85 -18.67 -21.51 16.13
C GLU A 85 -17.70 -20.37 16.40
N LYS A 86 -16.47 -20.46 15.90
CA LYS A 86 -15.47 -19.39 16.05
C LYS A 86 -15.87 -18.10 15.35
N LEU A 87 -16.50 -18.16 14.18
CA LEU A 87 -17.04 -16.98 13.50
C LEU A 87 -18.12 -16.31 14.36
N ASN A 88 -19.08 -17.09 14.85
CA ASN A 88 -20.12 -16.61 15.77
C ASN A 88 -19.52 -15.95 17.02
N THR A 89 -18.60 -16.64 17.70
CA THR A 89 -17.95 -16.11 18.91
C THR A 89 -17.18 -14.83 18.63
N THR A 90 -16.38 -14.78 17.56
CA THR A 90 -15.54 -13.61 17.25
C THR A 90 -16.37 -12.39 16.83
N LEU A 91 -17.50 -12.62 16.17
CA LEU A 91 -18.38 -11.57 15.65
C LEU A 91 -19.53 -11.21 16.60
N GLY A 92 -19.68 -11.91 17.73
CA GLY A 92 -20.74 -11.65 18.70
C GLY A 92 -22.13 -12.09 18.24
N THR A 93 -22.23 -13.13 17.40
CA THR A 93 -23.50 -13.60 16.81
C THR A 93 -23.89 -14.99 17.30
N PHE A 94 -25.20 -15.28 17.25
CA PHE A 94 -25.79 -16.56 17.66
C PHE A 94 -26.51 -17.27 16.52
N TYR A 95 -26.01 -17.11 15.29
CA TYR A 95 -26.63 -17.75 14.14
C TYR A 95 -26.64 -19.28 14.30
N ILE A 96 -27.65 -19.89 13.69
CA ILE A 96 -27.74 -21.34 13.56
C ILE A 96 -27.15 -21.72 12.20
N LEU A 97 -26.30 -22.75 12.19
CA LEU A 97 -25.65 -23.22 10.98
C LEU A 97 -26.70 -23.67 9.96
N SER A 98 -26.87 -22.91 8.89
CA SER A 98 -27.76 -23.25 7.77
C SER A 98 -27.05 -24.16 6.75
N PRO A 99 -27.80 -24.90 5.90
CA PRO A 99 -27.20 -25.67 4.81
C PRO A 99 -26.35 -24.83 3.85
N LEU A 100 -26.76 -23.58 3.60
CA LEU A 100 -26.00 -22.63 2.77
C LEU A 100 -24.66 -22.28 3.44
N MET A 101 -24.67 -21.93 4.73
CA MET A 101 -23.45 -21.67 5.50
C MET A 101 -22.53 -22.88 5.52
N SER A 102 -23.08 -24.09 5.74
CA SER A 102 -22.30 -25.33 5.70
C SER A 102 -21.58 -25.49 4.37
N SER A 103 -22.30 -25.36 3.25
CA SER A 103 -21.75 -25.50 1.90
C SER A 103 -20.61 -24.50 1.63
N VAL A 104 -20.78 -23.23 2.03
CA VAL A 104 -19.74 -22.20 1.87
C VAL A 104 -18.50 -22.54 2.70
N LEU A 105 -18.67 -22.91 3.97
CA LEU A 105 -17.56 -23.27 4.85
C LEU A 105 -16.84 -24.56 4.39
N GLU A 106 -17.59 -25.55 3.89
CA GLU A 106 -17.03 -26.76 3.27
C GLU A 106 -16.16 -26.45 2.06
N SER A 107 -16.55 -25.46 1.24
CA SER A 107 -15.75 -24.99 0.10
C SER A 107 -14.37 -24.49 0.54
N TYR A 108 -14.29 -23.77 1.67
CA TYR A 108 -13.02 -23.31 2.25
C TYR A 108 -12.17 -24.43 2.82
N ILE A 109 -12.80 -25.35 3.54
CA ILE A 109 -12.11 -26.53 4.10
C ILE A 109 -11.50 -27.35 2.96
N ARG A 110 -12.25 -27.58 1.88
CA ARG A 110 -11.77 -28.32 0.70
C ARG A 110 -10.62 -27.61 -0.03
N ARG A 111 -10.56 -26.28 0.03
CA ARG A 111 -9.44 -25.47 -0.48
C ARG A 111 -8.24 -25.42 0.46
N ASN A 112 -8.30 -26.13 1.60
CA ASN A 112 -7.28 -26.11 2.64
C ASN A 112 -6.99 -24.70 3.17
N SER A 113 -8.02 -23.85 3.26
CA SER A 113 -7.89 -22.51 3.82
C SER A 113 -7.71 -22.56 5.34
N ASP A 114 -6.97 -21.59 5.87
CA ASP A 114 -6.88 -21.32 7.29
C ASP A 114 -8.03 -20.43 7.78
N PHE A 115 -8.21 -20.38 9.10
CA PHE A 115 -9.31 -19.63 9.69
C PHE A 115 -9.20 -18.13 9.42
N GLY A 116 -7.99 -17.56 9.39
CA GLY A 116 -7.78 -16.14 9.08
C GLY A 116 -8.29 -15.78 7.69
N THR A 117 -8.03 -16.63 6.70
CA THR A 117 -8.51 -16.45 5.33
C THR A 117 -10.03 -16.48 5.28
N VAL A 118 -10.65 -17.46 5.94
CA VAL A 118 -12.12 -17.55 6.03
C VAL A 118 -12.70 -16.34 6.75
N TYR A 119 -12.09 -15.94 7.87
CA TYR A 119 -12.52 -14.80 8.66
C TYR A 119 -12.51 -13.51 7.84
N ALA A 120 -11.39 -13.20 7.17
CA ALA A 120 -11.28 -12.01 6.32
C ALA A 120 -12.33 -11.98 5.20
N HIS A 121 -12.61 -13.15 4.62
CA HIS A 121 -13.52 -13.32 3.48
C HIS A 121 -15.00 -13.31 3.80
N LEU A 122 -15.37 -13.66 5.03
CA LEU A 122 -16.77 -13.80 5.44
C LEU A 122 -17.21 -12.70 6.39
N ARG A 123 -16.29 -12.07 7.13
CA ARG A 123 -16.59 -11.06 8.16
C ARG A 123 -17.49 -9.94 7.67
N SER A 124 -17.16 -9.34 6.52
CA SER A 124 -17.92 -8.22 5.95
C SER A 124 -19.34 -8.59 5.51
N TYR A 125 -19.56 -9.85 5.15
CA TYR A 125 -20.85 -10.36 4.68
C TYR A 125 -21.60 -11.17 5.73
N TRP A 126 -21.07 -11.28 6.95
CA TRP A 126 -21.57 -12.22 7.95
C TRP A 126 -23.02 -11.94 8.34
N PHE A 127 -23.37 -10.66 8.47
CA PHE A 127 -24.71 -10.20 8.83
C PHE A 127 -25.72 -10.26 7.67
N ASP A 128 -25.25 -10.36 6.42
CA ASP A 128 -26.05 -10.59 5.22
C ASP A 128 -25.56 -11.85 4.48
N PHE A 129 -25.47 -12.95 5.22
CA PHE A 129 -24.92 -14.19 4.68
C PHE A 129 -25.73 -14.73 3.50
N ALA A 130 -27.03 -14.43 3.43
CA ALA A 130 -27.91 -14.91 2.37
C ALA A 130 -27.46 -14.46 0.97
N THR A 131 -26.80 -13.30 0.85
CA THR A 131 -26.37 -12.73 -0.44
C THR A 131 -24.86 -12.87 -0.71
N ILE A 132 -24.12 -13.54 0.19
CA ILE A 132 -22.65 -13.56 0.21
C ILE A 132 -22.02 -14.03 -1.11
N GLU A 133 -22.47 -15.15 -1.66
CA GLU A 133 -21.92 -15.71 -2.90
C GLU A 133 -22.15 -14.78 -4.09
N GLN A 134 -23.33 -14.16 -4.17
CA GLN A 134 -23.68 -13.25 -5.25
C GLN A 134 -22.85 -11.97 -5.19
N ARG A 135 -22.74 -11.37 -4.00
CA ARG A 135 -21.94 -10.15 -3.79
C ARG A 135 -20.47 -10.40 -4.10
N ARG A 136 -19.88 -11.45 -3.54
CA ARG A 136 -18.48 -11.80 -3.79
C ARG A 136 -18.17 -12.07 -5.25
N CYS A 137 -18.98 -12.87 -5.93
CA CYS A 137 -18.77 -13.14 -7.36
C CYS A 137 -18.82 -11.85 -8.18
N LYS A 138 -19.73 -10.94 -7.82
CA LYS A 138 -19.85 -9.62 -8.46
C LYS A 138 -18.60 -8.75 -8.18
N ASP A 139 -18.16 -8.67 -6.93
CA ASP A 139 -17.03 -7.83 -6.52
C ASP A 139 -15.71 -8.33 -7.12
N GLU A 140 -15.48 -9.64 -7.13
CA GLU A 140 -14.33 -10.26 -7.77
C GLU A 140 -14.30 -10.00 -9.28
N GLU A 141 -15.43 -10.19 -9.98
CA GLU A 141 -15.50 -9.96 -11.42
C GLU A 141 -15.35 -8.47 -11.76
N ASN A 142 -15.90 -7.57 -10.94
CA ASN A 142 -15.71 -6.14 -11.09
C ASN A 142 -14.24 -5.73 -10.97
N ASP A 143 -13.50 -6.24 -9.97
CA ASP A 143 -12.06 -5.98 -9.83
C ASP A 143 -11.28 -6.52 -11.03
N ARG A 144 -11.59 -7.75 -11.46
CA ARG A 144 -10.95 -8.39 -12.62
C ARG A 144 -11.16 -7.56 -13.89
N GLU A 145 -12.39 -7.15 -14.16
CA GLU A 145 -12.75 -6.36 -15.33
C GLU A 145 -12.15 -4.95 -15.28
N MET A 146 -12.10 -4.33 -14.09
CA MET A 146 -11.44 -3.04 -13.87
C MET A 146 -9.96 -3.12 -14.25
N ARG A 147 -9.23 -4.12 -13.75
CA ARG A 147 -7.80 -4.30 -14.02
C ARG A 147 -7.54 -4.67 -15.48
N ARG A 148 -8.40 -5.49 -16.09
CA ARG A 148 -8.33 -5.85 -17.52
C ARG A 148 -8.48 -4.62 -18.43
N LYS A 149 -9.44 -3.74 -18.11
CA LYS A 149 -9.68 -2.50 -18.86
C LYS A 149 -8.64 -1.41 -18.63
N ALA A 150 -7.85 -1.51 -17.56
CA ALA A 150 -6.84 -0.50 -17.21
C ALA A 150 -5.65 -0.48 -18.17
N ILE A 151 -5.37 -1.57 -18.88
CA ILE A 151 -4.28 -1.67 -19.86
C ILE A 151 -4.85 -1.81 -21.27
N VAL A 152 -4.62 -0.81 -22.11
CA VAL A 152 -5.07 -0.78 -23.52
C VAL A 152 -3.88 -0.48 -24.43
N HIS A 153 -3.59 -1.36 -25.39
CA HIS A 153 -2.43 -1.24 -26.28
C HIS A 153 -1.09 -1.00 -25.53
N ASN A 154 -0.84 -1.75 -24.45
CA ASN A 154 0.32 -1.61 -23.55
C ASN A 154 0.46 -0.22 -22.91
N ARG A 155 -0.66 0.46 -22.65
CA ARG A 155 -0.70 1.73 -21.94
C ARG A 155 -1.71 1.67 -20.82
N ILE A 156 -1.33 2.18 -19.66
CA ILE A 156 -2.24 2.31 -18.52
C ILE A 156 -3.12 3.53 -18.77
N THR A 157 -4.41 3.28 -18.96
CA THR A 157 -5.44 4.30 -19.26
C THR A 157 -6.17 4.78 -18.02
N LYS A 158 -6.20 3.96 -16.95
CA LYS A 158 -6.78 4.30 -15.65
C LYS A 158 -5.69 4.31 -14.58
N ARG A 159 -5.51 5.45 -13.92
CA ARG A 159 -4.49 5.64 -12.86
C ARG A 159 -5.02 5.36 -11.47
N ASP A 160 -6.32 5.57 -11.31
CA ASP A 160 -7.04 5.44 -10.06
C ASP A 160 -7.32 3.96 -9.81
N MET A 161 -6.23 3.21 -9.66
CA MET A 161 -6.24 1.77 -9.49
C MET A 161 -6.06 1.46 -8.01
N PRO A 162 -7.08 0.91 -7.34
CA PRO A 162 -6.92 0.48 -5.96
C PRO A 162 -5.83 -0.60 -5.86
N PRO A 163 -5.22 -0.78 -4.68
CA PRO A 163 -4.26 -1.84 -4.46
C PRO A 163 -4.84 -3.19 -4.89
N ARG A 164 -4.01 -4.13 -5.36
CA ARG A 164 -4.49 -5.48 -5.68
C ARG A 164 -4.88 -6.26 -4.44
N ARG A 165 -4.11 -6.07 -3.39
CA ARG A 165 -4.26 -6.73 -2.10
C ARG A 165 -4.04 -5.74 -0.98
N VAL A 166 -4.66 -5.99 0.15
CA VAL A 166 -4.48 -5.25 1.41
C VAL A 166 -4.34 -6.25 2.54
N TRP A 167 -3.63 -5.87 3.58
CA TRP A 167 -3.49 -6.64 4.81
C TRP A 167 -4.66 -6.32 5.74
N ASP A 168 -5.54 -7.29 5.93
CA ASP A 168 -6.56 -7.28 6.97
C ASP A 168 -5.90 -7.55 8.32
N LEU A 169 -5.81 -6.53 9.16
CA LEU A 169 -5.16 -6.62 10.47
C LEU A 169 -6.02 -7.37 11.48
N TYR A 170 -7.33 -7.48 11.27
CA TYR A 170 -8.19 -8.19 12.21
C TYR A 170 -8.05 -9.69 11.98
N ALA A 171 -7.95 -10.10 10.71
CA ALA A 171 -7.78 -11.48 10.29
C ALA A 171 -6.32 -11.97 10.20
N ASN A 172 -5.35 -11.05 10.26
CA ASN A 172 -3.94 -11.28 9.98
C ASN A 172 -3.66 -11.92 8.62
N ARG A 173 -4.34 -11.46 7.57
CA ARG A 173 -4.19 -12.00 6.20
C ARG A 173 -4.17 -10.91 5.14
N VAL A 174 -3.32 -11.10 4.15
CA VAL A 174 -3.36 -10.35 2.90
C VAL A 174 -4.49 -10.90 2.05
N VAL A 175 -5.47 -10.05 1.75
CA VAL A 175 -6.64 -10.41 0.95
C VAL A 175 -6.73 -9.53 -0.29
N PRO A 176 -7.38 -10.02 -1.37
CA PRO A 176 -7.72 -9.19 -2.51
C PRO A 176 -8.54 -7.97 -2.09
N TYR A 177 -8.34 -6.85 -2.78
CA TYR A 177 -9.05 -5.60 -2.50
C TYR A 177 -10.59 -5.73 -2.53
N TRP A 178 -11.13 -6.54 -3.43
CA TRP A 178 -12.58 -6.73 -3.55
C TRP A 178 -13.23 -7.42 -2.35
N VAL A 179 -12.45 -8.03 -1.45
CA VAL A 179 -12.94 -8.63 -0.20
C VAL A 179 -13.25 -7.56 0.84
N THR A 180 -12.57 -6.42 0.75
CA THR A 180 -12.64 -5.40 1.79
C THR A 180 -13.81 -4.46 1.54
N PRO A 181 -14.62 -4.17 2.56
CA PRO A 181 -15.77 -3.27 2.41
C PRO A 181 -15.38 -1.80 2.34
N LEU A 182 -14.11 -1.46 2.56
CA LEU A 182 -13.67 -0.09 2.82
C LEU A 182 -12.92 0.55 1.64
N THR A 183 -13.15 1.85 1.49
CA THR A 183 -12.28 2.80 0.78
C THR A 183 -11.11 3.28 1.66
N ASP A 184 -11.15 2.98 2.96
CA ASP A 184 -10.23 3.50 3.97
C ASP A 184 -9.25 2.42 4.46
N TRP A 185 -8.08 2.37 3.83
CA TRP A 185 -6.89 1.66 4.31
C TRP A 185 -5.83 2.67 4.72
N CYS A 186 -4.90 2.28 5.59
CA CYS A 186 -3.65 3.01 5.83
C CYS A 186 -2.55 2.51 4.89
N ALA A 187 -1.63 3.36 4.47
CA ALA A 187 -0.43 2.91 3.75
C ALA A 187 0.79 2.98 4.66
N ILE A 188 1.62 1.93 4.68
CA ILE A 188 2.92 1.95 5.34
C ILE A 188 3.99 2.33 4.31
N SER A 189 4.75 3.35 4.64
CA SER A 189 5.99 3.73 3.99
C SER A 189 7.15 3.48 4.94
N HIS A 190 8.31 3.05 4.45
CA HIS A 190 9.44 2.74 5.31
C HIS A 190 10.79 2.97 4.65
N ALA A 191 11.81 3.25 5.46
CA ALA A 191 13.19 3.30 5.00
C ALA A 191 13.71 1.90 4.61
N TRP A 192 14.71 1.88 3.74
CA TRP A 192 15.41 0.64 3.39
C TRP A 192 16.50 0.37 4.42
N VAL A 193 16.68 -0.90 4.77
CA VAL A 193 17.82 -1.36 5.57
C VAL A 193 18.91 -1.93 4.65
N SER A 194 20.08 -2.22 5.23
CA SER A 194 21.17 -2.87 4.51
C SER A 194 20.81 -4.29 4.07
N GLU A 195 21.51 -4.84 3.09
CA GLU A 195 21.29 -6.24 2.69
C GLU A 195 21.67 -7.18 3.85
N GLU A 196 22.67 -6.81 4.64
CA GLU A 196 23.14 -7.55 5.81
C GLU A 196 22.12 -7.54 6.97
N GLU A 197 21.30 -6.49 7.06
CA GLU A 197 20.24 -6.35 8.06
C GLU A 197 18.87 -6.76 7.53
N ARG A 198 18.77 -7.18 6.27
CA ARG A 198 17.54 -7.62 5.64
C ARG A 198 17.45 -9.15 5.68
N MET A 199 16.24 -9.65 5.87
CA MET A 199 15.90 -11.04 5.67
C MET A 199 14.64 -11.17 4.82
N ASP A 200 14.46 -12.32 4.20
CA ASP A 200 13.30 -12.67 3.38
C ASP A 200 12.48 -13.74 4.15
N VAL A 201 11.29 -13.38 4.61
CA VAL A 201 10.46 -14.21 5.52
C VAL A 201 9.29 -14.85 4.77
N MET A 202 9.19 -16.17 4.79
CA MET A 202 7.97 -16.88 4.39
C MET A 202 6.94 -16.81 5.53
N THR A 203 5.73 -16.35 5.24
CA THR A 203 4.71 -16.09 6.27
C THR A 203 3.32 -16.60 5.86
N PRO A 204 2.50 -17.09 6.79
CA PRO A 204 1.10 -17.40 6.51
C PRO A 204 0.26 -16.15 6.19
N ILE A 205 0.73 -14.96 6.58
CA ILE A 205 0.01 -13.70 6.38
C ILE A 205 -0.29 -13.46 4.90
N ASN A 206 0.65 -13.77 3.99
CA ASN A 206 0.43 -13.71 2.54
C ASN A 206 0.21 -15.10 1.92
N GLY A 207 -0.22 -16.08 2.71
CA GLY A 207 -0.49 -17.44 2.25
C GLY A 207 0.75 -18.20 1.77
N TYR A 208 1.95 -17.84 2.24
CA TYR A 208 3.22 -18.40 1.77
C TYR A 208 3.43 -18.26 0.26
N GLU A 209 2.86 -17.23 -0.37
CA GLU A 209 2.92 -17.08 -1.82
C GLU A 209 4.27 -16.50 -2.30
N TRP A 210 4.90 -15.64 -1.49
CA TRP A 210 6.25 -15.08 -1.73
C TRP A 210 6.90 -14.72 -0.39
N PRO A 211 8.24 -14.69 -0.30
CA PRO A 211 8.90 -14.20 0.88
C PRO A 211 8.79 -12.68 1.01
N VAL A 212 8.65 -12.21 2.24
CA VAL A 212 8.51 -10.79 2.59
C VAL A 212 9.88 -10.23 3.01
N PRO A 213 10.45 -9.28 2.26
CA PRO A 213 11.70 -8.64 2.63
C PRO A 213 11.50 -7.62 3.74
N MET A 214 12.21 -7.81 4.84
CA MET A 214 12.10 -6.94 6.01
C MET A 214 13.38 -6.95 6.87
N PRO A 215 13.53 -6.00 7.81
CA PRO A 215 14.65 -6.03 8.75
C PRO A 215 14.67 -7.32 9.59
N ASN A 216 15.86 -7.84 9.87
CA ASN A 216 16.05 -9.11 10.57
C ASN A 216 15.66 -9.10 12.06
N ASP A 217 15.45 -7.91 12.60
CA ASP A 217 15.04 -7.62 13.97
C ASP A 217 13.58 -7.14 14.07
N ALA A 218 12.88 -7.07 12.94
CA ALA A 218 11.46 -6.72 12.88
C ALA A 218 10.57 -7.97 12.86
N ASN A 219 9.28 -7.79 13.17
CA ASN A 219 8.29 -8.87 13.13
C ASN A 219 6.94 -8.32 12.65
N LEU A 220 6.28 -9.03 11.73
CA LEU A 220 5.02 -8.59 11.13
C LEU A 220 3.88 -8.54 12.17
N ASP A 221 3.79 -9.49 13.10
CA ASP A 221 2.76 -9.46 14.14
C ASP A 221 2.95 -8.30 15.12
N LEU A 222 4.19 -7.88 15.40
CA LEU A 222 4.44 -6.65 16.16
C LEU A 222 4.01 -5.40 15.39
N ILE A 223 4.35 -5.32 14.09
CA ILE A 223 3.90 -4.23 13.21
C ILE A 223 2.37 -4.18 13.17
N ARG A 224 1.70 -5.33 13.09
CA ARG A 224 0.24 -5.45 13.15
C ARG A 224 -0.32 -4.85 14.44
N ILE A 225 0.24 -5.20 15.60
CA ILE A 225 -0.18 -4.63 16.89
C ILE A 225 -0.04 -3.10 16.88
N GLU A 226 1.07 -2.57 16.36
CA GLU A 226 1.28 -1.12 16.26
C GLU A 226 0.27 -0.44 15.33
N MET A 227 -0.07 -1.07 14.20
CA MET A 227 -1.06 -0.52 13.28
C MET A 227 -2.48 -0.59 13.86
N LEU A 228 -2.83 -1.65 14.60
CA LEU A 228 -4.10 -1.74 15.31
C LEU A 228 -4.23 -0.66 16.39
N ASN A 229 -3.15 -0.37 17.13
CA ASN A 229 -3.09 0.74 18.09
C ASN A 229 -3.23 2.13 17.44
N LEU A 230 -2.99 2.25 16.13
CA LEU A 230 -3.25 3.45 15.34
C LEU A 230 -4.70 3.53 14.81
N GLY A 231 -5.53 2.53 15.11
CA GLY A 231 -6.90 2.45 14.64
C GLY A 231 -7.05 1.89 13.22
N ALA A 232 -6.00 1.30 12.64
CA ALA A 232 -6.08 0.73 11.30
C ALA A 232 -6.78 -0.64 11.34
N GLY A 233 -7.82 -0.82 10.52
CA GLY A 233 -8.39 -2.14 10.23
C GLY A 233 -7.73 -2.85 9.04
N TYR A 234 -7.34 -2.06 8.03
CA TYR A 234 -6.67 -2.53 6.82
C TYR A 234 -5.45 -1.67 6.52
N VAL A 235 -4.38 -2.34 6.09
CA VAL A 235 -3.10 -1.70 5.77
C VAL A 235 -2.61 -2.16 4.42
N TRP A 236 -2.05 -1.23 3.66
CA TRP A 236 -1.25 -1.55 2.49
C TRP A 236 0.24 -1.40 2.84
N LEU A 237 1.00 -2.49 2.64
CA LEU A 237 2.44 -2.53 2.83
C LEU A 237 3.04 -3.15 1.56
N ASP A 238 3.88 -2.42 0.84
CA ASP A 238 4.41 -2.82 -0.47
C ASP A 238 5.07 -4.21 -0.47
N VAL A 239 5.94 -4.48 0.50
CA VAL A 239 6.66 -5.75 0.64
C VAL A 239 5.75 -6.95 0.94
N LEU A 240 4.53 -6.68 1.43
CA LEU A 240 3.58 -7.70 1.86
C LEU A 240 2.38 -7.84 0.90
N CYS A 241 1.93 -6.75 0.27
CA CYS A 241 0.75 -6.70 -0.60
C CYS A 241 1.11 -6.85 -2.09
N LEU A 242 2.36 -6.60 -2.48
CA LEU A 242 2.87 -6.89 -3.83
C LEU A 242 3.74 -8.15 -3.81
N ARG A 243 3.60 -8.98 -4.85
CA ARG A 243 4.52 -10.10 -5.10
C ARG A 243 5.95 -9.57 -5.22
N GLN A 244 6.86 -10.09 -4.40
CA GLN A 244 8.25 -9.65 -4.36
C GLN A 244 9.14 -10.46 -5.29
N GLU A 245 10.25 -9.85 -5.72
CA GLU A 245 11.32 -10.54 -6.42
C GLU A 245 12.21 -11.27 -5.42
N TYR A 246 12.49 -12.56 -5.66
CA TYR A 246 13.35 -13.40 -4.82
C TYR A 246 14.08 -14.44 -5.66
N ALA A 247 15.03 -15.17 -5.06
CA ALA A 247 15.79 -16.21 -5.75
C ALA A 247 14.86 -17.36 -6.21
N ILE A 248 14.59 -17.42 -7.51
CA ILE A 248 13.63 -18.33 -8.15
C ILE A 248 14.15 -19.77 -8.15
N ARG A 249 13.32 -20.71 -7.69
CA ARG A 249 13.48 -22.16 -7.96
C ARG A 249 12.68 -22.55 -9.20
N GLU A 250 12.99 -23.70 -9.81
CA GLU A 250 12.25 -24.17 -11.00
C GLU A 250 10.73 -24.22 -10.78
N GLU A 251 10.30 -24.61 -9.57
CA GLU A 251 8.90 -24.65 -9.14
C GLU A 251 8.20 -23.29 -9.04
N ASP A 252 8.96 -22.19 -8.96
CA ASP A 252 8.43 -20.83 -8.78
C ASP A 252 8.29 -20.05 -10.11
N GLN A 253 8.62 -20.65 -11.26
CA GLN A 253 8.55 -19.97 -12.56
C GLN A 253 7.16 -19.40 -12.87
N LEU A 254 6.09 -20.11 -12.49
CA LEU A 254 4.72 -19.62 -12.68
C LEU A 254 4.44 -18.40 -11.80
N LYS A 255 4.91 -18.41 -10.54
CA LYS A 255 4.75 -17.27 -9.62
C LYS A 255 5.51 -16.05 -10.11
N GLU A 256 6.69 -16.26 -10.69
CA GLU A 256 7.48 -15.20 -11.30
C GLU A 256 6.79 -14.59 -12.53
N ALA A 257 6.17 -15.42 -13.38
CA ALA A 257 5.38 -14.94 -14.50
C ALA A 257 4.17 -14.11 -14.04
N LEU A 258 3.47 -14.57 -13.00
CA LEU A 258 2.37 -13.84 -12.38
C LEU A 258 2.83 -12.50 -11.79
N ARG A 259 3.96 -12.48 -11.07
CA ARG A 259 4.54 -11.26 -10.52
C ARG A 259 4.80 -10.23 -11.61
N LYS A 260 5.46 -10.63 -12.71
CA LYS A 260 5.73 -9.73 -13.84
C LYS A 260 4.45 -9.18 -14.44
N GLU A 261 3.41 -10.01 -14.56
CA GLU A 261 2.12 -9.58 -15.11
C GLU A 261 1.40 -8.60 -14.16
N GLU A 262 1.36 -8.88 -12.87
CA GLU A 262 0.78 -7.99 -11.86
C GLU A 262 1.52 -6.64 -11.83
N TRP A 263 2.86 -6.67 -11.90
CA TRP A 263 3.70 -5.48 -11.84
C TRP A 263 3.52 -4.52 -13.02
N LYS A 264 3.07 -4.98 -14.19
CA LYS A 264 2.75 -4.09 -15.33
C LYS A 264 1.71 -3.04 -14.96
N LEU A 265 0.79 -3.39 -14.07
CA LEU A 265 -0.26 -2.49 -13.59
C LEU A 265 0.09 -1.90 -12.22
N ASP A 266 0.41 -2.76 -11.27
CA ASP A 266 0.39 -2.40 -9.85
C ASP A 266 1.57 -1.47 -9.46
N VAL A 267 2.76 -1.67 -10.05
CA VAL A 267 3.94 -0.85 -9.73
C VAL A 267 3.80 0.57 -10.30
N PRO A 268 3.38 0.78 -11.56
CA PRO A 268 3.16 2.13 -12.08
C PRO A 268 2.03 2.92 -11.39
N THR A 269 1.05 2.23 -10.77
CA THR A 269 -0.10 2.86 -10.10
C THR A 269 0.01 2.92 -8.59
N ILE A 270 1.11 2.43 -7.99
CA ILE A 270 1.33 2.38 -6.54
C ILE A 270 1.12 3.73 -5.84
N GLY A 271 1.46 4.84 -6.50
CA GLY A 271 1.28 6.18 -5.92
C GLY A 271 -0.18 6.47 -5.55
N TYR A 272 -1.14 5.84 -6.22
CA TYR A 272 -2.57 5.99 -5.91
C TYR A 272 -2.90 5.51 -4.50
N VAL A 273 -2.26 4.43 -4.05
CA VAL A 273 -2.44 3.89 -2.70
C VAL A 273 -2.11 4.94 -1.64
N TYR A 274 -1.05 5.72 -1.86
CA TYR A 274 -0.59 6.77 -0.95
C TYR A 274 -1.32 8.10 -1.11
N ASP A 275 -1.95 8.35 -2.27
CA ASP A 275 -2.69 9.60 -2.53
C ASP A 275 -4.12 9.55 -2.02
N THR A 276 -4.74 8.36 -1.94
CA THR A 276 -6.13 8.18 -1.50
C THR A 276 -6.30 7.74 -0.05
N THR A 277 -5.24 7.24 0.58
CA THR A 277 -5.29 6.88 2.00
C THR A 277 -5.42 8.12 2.88
N GLN A 278 -6.22 8.01 3.94
CA GLN A 278 -6.33 9.06 4.95
C GLN A 278 -5.07 9.19 5.82
N THR A 279 -4.26 8.13 5.92
CA THR A 279 -3.07 8.10 6.76
C THR A 279 -1.94 7.31 6.11
N VAL A 280 -0.79 7.97 5.96
CA VAL A 280 0.47 7.29 5.64
C VAL A 280 1.29 7.16 6.91
N VAL A 281 1.56 5.92 7.30
CA VAL A 281 2.39 5.57 8.45
C VAL A 281 3.83 5.39 7.98
N CYS A 282 4.78 6.05 8.64
CA CYS A 282 6.16 6.12 8.17
C CYS A 282 7.18 5.61 9.20
N TYR A 283 7.88 4.52 8.86
CA TYR A 283 9.04 4.03 9.61
C TYR A 283 10.34 4.63 9.04
N LEU A 284 10.88 5.67 9.68
CA LEU A 284 12.08 6.37 9.19
C LEU A 284 13.38 5.59 9.38
N SER A 285 13.43 4.64 10.30
CA SER A 285 14.63 3.84 10.64
C SER A 285 14.62 2.41 10.10
N GLY A 286 13.60 2.07 9.29
CA GLY A 286 13.37 0.73 8.75
C GLY A 286 12.06 0.13 9.27
N LEU A 287 11.40 -0.70 8.45
CA LEU A 287 10.09 -1.26 8.74
C LEU A 287 10.03 -1.96 10.10
N GLY A 288 9.10 -1.55 10.98
CA GLY A 288 8.92 -2.15 12.30
C GLY A 288 10.01 -1.81 13.33
N ARG A 289 11.04 -1.03 12.97
CA ARG A 289 12.13 -0.67 13.87
C ARG A 289 11.77 0.52 14.77
N PRO A 290 12.39 0.61 15.95
CA PRO A 290 12.35 1.82 16.77
C PRO A 290 12.83 3.04 15.98
N LEU A 291 12.12 4.14 16.16
CA LEU A 291 12.49 5.43 15.61
C LEU A 291 13.81 5.87 16.26
N SER A 292 14.86 5.88 15.46
CA SER A 292 16.19 6.15 15.94
C SER A 292 17.03 6.81 14.86
N PHE A 293 17.67 7.93 15.22
CA PHE A 293 18.64 8.66 14.39
C PHE A 293 19.97 8.71 15.13
N GLN A 294 20.44 7.53 15.56
CA GLN A 294 21.52 7.37 16.52
C GLN A 294 22.89 7.81 16.00
N LYS A 295 23.09 7.92 14.68
CA LYS A 295 24.40 8.17 14.09
C LYS A 295 24.44 9.52 13.35
N PRO A 296 25.50 10.33 13.56
CA PRO A 296 25.82 11.43 12.66
C PRO A 296 25.89 10.88 11.23
N GLY A 297 25.11 11.43 10.30
CA GLY A 297 25.03 10.95 8.93
C GLY A 297 23.74 10.18 8.57
N ASP A 298 22.86 9.86 9.52
CA ASP A 298 21.64 9.09 9.23
C ASP A 298 20.71 9.82 8.23
N PHE A 299 20.69 11.15 8.23
CA PHE A 299 19.96 11.96 7.25
C PHE A 299 20.67 12.08 5.91
N GLU A 300 21.99 11.88 5.89
CA GLU A 300 22.84 11.98 4.71
C GLU A 300 22.98 10.62 4.01
N SER A 301 22.60 9.53 4.68
CA SER A 301 22.57 8.19 4.14
C SER A 301 21.65 8.07 2.92
N ASP A 302 22.12 7.41 1.87
CA ASP A 302 21.34 7.06 0.68
C ASP A 302 20.11 6.19 0.99
N ARG A 303 20.11 5.53 2.16
CA ARG A 303 19.01 4.68 2.65
C ARG A 303 17.99 5.45 3.49
N CYS A 304 18.32 6.68 3.89
CA CYS A 304 17.40 7.56 4.60
C CYS A 304 16.12 7.74 3.81
N TRP A 305 14.97 7.63 4.48
CA TRP A 305 13.67 7.77 3.84
C TRP A 305 13.55 9.06 2.99
N PHE A 306 14.10 10.18 3.48
CA PHE A 306 14.05 11.48 2.79
C PHE A 306 14.88 11.52 1.50
N ASN A 307 15.87 10.64 1.37
CA ASN A 307 16.79 10.62 0.24
C ASN A 307 16.38 9.61 -0.83
N ARG A 308 15.37 8.78 -0.63
CA ARG A 308 15.00 7.74 -1.62
C ARG A 308 14.11 8.30 -2.72
N ALA A 309 14.32 7.91 -3.98
CA ALA A 309 13.50 8.39 -5.09
C ALA A 309 12.02 8.00 -4.95
N TRP A 310 11.76 6.74 -4.62
CA TRP A 310 10.40 6.18 -4.50
C TRP A 310 9.56 6.87 -3.42
N THR A 311 10.13 7.18 -2.26
CA THR A 311 9.39 7.77 -1.13
C THR A 311 8.82 9.17 -1.41
N LEU A 312 9.25 9.85 -2.48
CA LEU A 312 8.69 11.15 -2.86
C LEU A 312 7.21 11.02 -3.33
N GLN A 313 6.87 9.90 -3.96
CA GLN A 313 5.49 9.64 -4.40
C GLN A 313 4.60 9.19 -3.24
N GLU A 314 5.20 8.68 -2.15
CA GLU A 314 4.52 8.10 -0.98
C GLU A 314 4.06 9.14 0.04
N ILE A 315 4.43 10.40 -0.16
CA ILE A 315 3.91 11.52 0.63
C ILE A 315 2.43 11.72 0.29
N PRO A 316 1.51 11.73 1.26
CA PRO A 316 0.10 11.91 0.97
C PRO A 316 -0.24 13.36 0.54
N LYS A 317 -1.34 13.54 -0.19
CA LYS A 317 -1.84 14.87 -0.59
C LYS A 317 -2.86 15.40 0.40
N GLY A 318 -2.41 16.23 1.34
CA GLY A 318 -3.31 16.91 2.30
C GLY A 318 -3.82 16.02 3.44
N TYR A 319 -3.34 14.78 3.52
CA TYR A 319 -3.66 13.83 4.59
C TYR A 319 -2.53 13.67 5.61
N HIS A 320 -2.80 12.92 6.67
CA HIS A 320 -1.92 12.77 7.82
C HIS A 320 -0.75 11.82 7.52
N LEU A 321 0.48 12.31 7.68
CA LEU A 321 1.67 11.47 7.76
C LEU A 321 2.03 11.27 9.24
N VAL A 322 2.03 10.01 9.69
CA VAL A 322 2.31 9.64 11.08
C VAL A 322 3.65 8.92 11.14
N ILE A 323 4.57 9.42 11.96
CA ILE A 323 5.86 8.75 12.20
C ILE A 323 5.66 7.74 13.33
N VAL A 324 6.15 6.52 13.13
CA VAL A 324 5.99 5.38 14.04
C VAL A 324 7.33 4.84 14.53
N GLY A 325 7.30 3.83 15.40
CA GLY A 325 8.49 3.32 16.10
C GLY A 325 8.78 4.07 17.40
N GLU A 326 7.80 4.76 17.99
CA GLU A 326 7.97 5.53 19.22
C GLU A 326 8.46 4.65 20.39
N THR A 327 9.56 5.09 21.00
CA THR A 327 10.13 4.47 22.21
C THR A 327 9.88 5.36 23.42
N GLY A 328 9.69 4.78 24.60
CA GLY A 328 9.51 5.55 25.85
C GLY A 328 10.77 6.19 26.43
N ASP A 329 11.87 6.28 25.66
CA ASP A 329 13.12 6.91 26.07
C ASP A 329 13.41 8.10 25.14
N ASP A 330 13.20 9.32 25.64
CA ASP A 330 13.40 10.58 24.90
C ASP A 330 14.85 10.79 24.42
N LYS A 331 15.80 9.95 24.87
CA LYS A 331 17.21 9.99 24.46
C LYS A 331 17.45 9.67 22.99
N PHE A 332 16.51 8.99 22.32
CA PHE A 332 16.69 8.53 20.94
C PHE A 332 16.31 9.56 19.87
N ILE A 333 15.69 10.68 20.27
CA ILE A 333 15.26 11.74 19.36
C ILE A 333 15.56 13.11 19.98
N ASN A 334 16.63 13.77 19.52
CA ASN A 334 16.93 15.15 19.90
C ASN A 334 15.88 16.12 19.31
N GLU A 335 15.53 17.20 20.04
CA GLU A 335 14.66 18.29 19.55
C GLU A 335 15.08 18.81 18.16
N GLU A 336 16.40 18.89 17.91
CA GLU A 336 16.94 19.27 16.60
C GLU A 336 16.54 18.30 15.48
N MET A 337 16.49 17.00 15.78
CA MET A 337 16.08 15.96 14.83
C MET A 337 14.58 16.03 14.55
N LEU A 338 13.75 16.25 15.57
CA LEU A 338 12.32 16.51 15.40
C LEU A 338 12.09 17.76 14.55
N MET A 339 12.84 18.83 14.79
CA MET A 339 12.80 20.05 13.99
C MET A 339 13.21 19.81 12.54
N ARG A 340 14.22 18.98 12.26
CA ARG A 340 14.63 18.65 10.89
C ARG A 340 13.58 17.81 10.17
N VAL A 341 13.00 16.81 10.86
CA VAL A 341 11.95 15.94 10.33
C VAL A 341 10.66 16.71 10.05
N HIS A 342 10.09 17.36 11.06
CA HIS A 342 8.82 18.07 10.94
C HIS A 342 8.97 19.43 10.24
N GLY A 343 9.93 20.24 10.69
CA GLY A 343 10.11 21.62 10.27
C GLY A 343 10.69 21.78 8.86
N THR A 344 11.73 21.03 8.51
CA THR A 344 12.44 21.21 7.24
C THR A 344 11.98 20.23 6.16
N ASN A 345 11.78 18.96 6.49
CA ASN A 345 11.45 17.95 5.48
C ASN A 345 9.94 17.87 5.23
N LEU A 346 9.14 17.49 6.22
CA LEU A 346 7.70 17.24 6.05
C LEU A 346 6.92 18.49 5.66
N ASN A 347 7.18 19.64 6.30
CA ASN A 347 6.55 20.91 5.90
C ASN A 347 6.88 21.32 4.45
N CYS A 348 8.12 21.08 3.99
CA CYS A 348 8.46 21.30 2.60
C CYS A 348 7.66 20.38 1.68
N PHE A 349 7.52 19.09 2.02
CA PHE A 349 6.74 18.13 1.22
C PHE A 349 5.26 18.50 1.14
N ASN A 350 4.66 18.88 2.27
CA ASN A 350 3.28 19.37 2.32
C ASN A 350 3.11 20.62 1.44
N ARG A 351 4.01 21.60 1.56
CA ARG A 351 3.98 22.81 0.73
C ARG A 351 4.12 22.49 -0.76
N MET A 352 4.99 21.56 -1.14
CA MET A 352 5.16 21.14 -2.54
C MET A 352 3.91 20.47 -3.11
N ARG A 353 3.26 19.60 -2.33
CA ARG A 353 2.00 18.94 -2.70
C ARG A 353 0.85 19.95 -2.81
N CYS A 354 0.72 20.89 -1.86
CA CYS A 354 -0.29 21.96 -1.89
C CYS A 354 -0.09 22.92 -3.08
N MET A 355 1.15 23.33 -3.36
CA MET A 355 1.46 24.25 -4.46
C MET A 355 1.49 23.56 -5.83
N VAL A 356 1.42 22.22 -5.87
CA VAL A 356 1.42 21.43 -7.11
C VAL A 356 2.65 21.80 -7.98
N SER A 357 3.80 22.04 -7.33
CA SER A 357 4.97 22.65 -7.97
C SER A 357 5.82 21.63 -8.71
N THR A 358 5.74 21.64 -10.04
CA THR A 358 6.58 20.80 -10.91
C THR A 358 8.06 21.00 -10.61
N LEU A 359 8.48 22.26 -10.46
CA LEU A 359 9.87 22.63 -10.20
C LEU A 359 10.38 22.02 -8.90
N CYS A 360 9.61 22.14 -7.81
CA CYS A 360 10.04 21.66 -6.51
C CYS A 360 10.18 20.13 -6.48
N PHE A 361 9.23 19.40 -7.08
CA PHE A 361 9.36 17.94 -7.22
C PHE A 361 10.58 17.53 -8.05
N LEU A 362 10.89 18.25 -9.14
CA LEU A 362 12.10 17.99 -9.93
C LEU A 362 13.36 18.22 -9.10
N VAL A 363 13.46 19.35 -8.39
CA VAL A 363 14.61 19.66 -7.53
C VAL A 363 14.81 18.61 -6.46
N GLN A 364 13.73 18.14 -5.82
CA GLN A 364 13.80 17.10 -4.80
C GLN A 364 14.16 15.75 -5.37
N MET A 365 13.54 15.33 -6.48
CA MET A 365 13.84 14.04 -7.11
C MET A 365 15.29 13.93 -7.58
N ARG A 366 15.90 15.02 -8.03
CA ARG A 366 17.32 15.05 -8.44
C ARG A 366 18.27 14.72 -7.30
N LYS A 367 18.01 15.28 -6.11
CA LYS A 367 18.82 15.08 -4.90
C LYS A 367 18.68 13.67 -4.33
N ARG A 368 17.59 12.97 -4.67
CA ARG A 368 17.29 11.63 -4.17
C ARG A 368 18.11 10.55 -4.89
N VAL A 369 18.26 9.41 -4.24
CA VAL A 369 19.00 8.23 -4.65
C VAL A 369 18.02 7.18 -5.18
N SER A 370 18.43 6.53 -6.25
CA SER A 370 17.64 5.51 -6.95
C SER A 370 18.53 4.32 -7.28
N THR A 371 18.01 3.11 -7.10
CA THR A 371 18.76 1.89 -7.47
C THR A 371 18.87 1.78 -8.99
N LYS A 372 17.79 2.11 -9.71
CA LYS A 372 17.76 2.18 -11.17
C LYS A 372 17.50 3.63 -11.60
N PRO A 373 18.15 4.16 -12.66
CA PRO A 373 17.86 5.50 -13.17
C PRO A 373 16.38 5.73 -13.51
N LEU A 374 15.65 4.66 -13.87
CA LEU A 374 14.22 4.69 -14.15
C LEU A 374 13.36 4.95 -12.91
N ASP A 375 13.81 4.64 -11.70
CA ASP A 375 13.02 4.84 -10.47
C ASP A 375 12.69 6.32 -10.25
N LYS A 376 13.64 7.22 -10.54
CA LYS A 376 13.41 8.68 -10.47
C LYS A 376 12.33 9.12 -11.45
N VAL A 377 12.27 8.50 -12.61
CA VAL A 377 11.25 8.79 -13.61
C VAL A 377 9.90 8.24 -13.15
N ALA A 378 9.86 6.99 -12.71
CA ALA A 378 8.64 6.33 -12.22
C ALA A 378 7.98 7.13 -11.09
N GLY A 379 8.76 7.54 -10.08
CA GLY A 379 8.26 8.34 -8.95
C GLY A 379 7.72 9.72 -9.36
N LEU A 380 8.19 10.30 -10.46
CA LEU A 380 7.67 11.58 -10.99
C LEU A 380 6.43 11.42 -11.87
N VAL A 381 6.34 10.34 -12.64
CA VAL A 381 5.23 10.10 -13.58
C VAL A 381 3.89 10.07 -12.84
N TYR A 382 3.87 9.50 -11.63
CA TYR A 382 2.69 9.53 -10.76
C TYR A 382 2.42 10.95 -10.24
N VAL A 383 3.40 11.57 -9.58
CA VAL A 383 3.27 12.90 -8.96
C VAL A 383 2.82 13.99 -9.95
N PHE A 384 3.26 13.92 -11.21
CA PHE A 384 2.89 14.89 -12.25
C PHE A 384 1.53 14.63 -12.90
N ASN A 385 0.72 13.72 -12.38
CA ASN A 385 -0.67 13.46 -12.80
C ASN A 385 -0.83 13.43 -14.34
N THR A 386 0.03 12.62 -14.96
CA THR A 386 0.31 12.63 -16.38
C THR A 386 -0.69 11.86 -17.25
N GLY A 387 -1.98 11.67 -16.92
CA GLY A 387 -2.99 11.01 -17.78
C GLY A 387 -2.74 9.53 -18.19
N VAL A 388 -1.57 9.16 -18.70
CA VAL A 388 -1.15 7.84 -19.22
C VAL A 388 0.17 7.39 -18.57
N HIS A 389 0.19 6.23 -17.88
CA HIS A 389 1.45 5.65 -17.38
C HIS A 389 2.02 4.67 -18.42
N PRO A 390 3.35 4.68 -18.64
CA PRO A 390 3.98 3.68 -19.48
C PRO A 390 3.97 2.31 -18.78
N ASP A 391 3.95 1.25 -19.57
CA ASP A 391 4.40 -0.07 -19.13
C ASP A 391 5.91 0.03 -18.81
N ILE A 392 6.26 -0.06 -17.52
CA ILE A 392 7.66 -0.05 -17.09
C ILE A 392 8.11 -1.50 -17.06
N ASP A 393 8.67 -1.98 -18.17
CA ASP A 393 9.36 -3.26 -18.19
C ASP A 393 10.62 -3.16 -17.31
N ASN A 394 10.53 -3.71 -16.10
CA ASN A 394 11.57 -3.69 -15.08
C ASN A 394 12.85 -4.47 -15.47
N GLY A 395 12.86 -5.14 -16.62
CA GLY A 395 14.01 -5.82 -17.22
C GLY A 395 14.64 -5.12 -18.43
N ALA A 396 14.09 -4.01 -18.92
CA ALA A 396 14.60 -3.35 -20.13
C ALA A 396 15.71 -2.32 -19.83
N HIS A 397 16.80 -2.37 -20.61
CA HIS A 397 17.87 -1.36 -20.59
C HIS A 397 17.32 0.07 -20.85
N PRO A 398 17.89 1.13 -20.24
CA PRO A 398 17.43 2.53 -20.38
C PRO A 398 17.33 3.05 -21.81
N LYS A 399 18.07 2.43 -22.75
CA LYS A 399 18.11 2.80 -24.18
C LYS A 399 17.08 2.07 -25.06
N ARG A 400 16.32 1.10 -24.54
CA ARG A 400 15.50 0.17 -25.34
C ARG A 400 14.00 0.11 -24.98
N MET A 401 13.45 1.09 -24.27
CA MET A 401 11.99 1.22 -24.17
C MET A 401 11.44 2.27 -25.17
N PRO A 402 10.77 1.86 -26.26
CA PRO A 402 9.91 2.74 -27.04
C PRO A 402 8.60 2.93 -26.27
N GLY A 403 8.58 3.76 -25.22
CA GLY A 403 7.39 3.75 -24.36
C GLY A 403 7.29 4.76 -23.23
N LEU A 404 8.30 5.58 -22.93
CA LEU A 404 8.09 6.74 -22.06
C LEU A 404 6.86 7.52 -22.56
N PRO A 405 5.88 7.86 -21.69
CA PRO A 405 4.63 8.42 -22.14
C PRO A 405 4.98 9.58 -23.05
N SER A 406 4.41 9.58 -24.26
CA SER A 406 4.55 10.72 -25.14
C SER A 406 4.24 11.95 -24.30
N TRP A 407 5.16 12.91 -24.24
CA TRP A 407 5.02 14.09 -23.40
C TRP A 407 3.77 14.90 -23.76
N THR A 408 3.16 14.57 -24.91
CA THR A 408 1.85 15.02 -25.37
C THR A 408 0.65 14.47 -24.59
N SER A 409 0.82 13.47 -23.72
CA SER A 409 -0.26 12.88 -22.88
C SER A 409 -0.36 13.51 -21.49
N TRP A 410 0.57 14.41 -21.16
CA TRP A 410 0.62 15.06 -19.85
C TRP A 410 -0.45 16.16 -19.80
N ARG A 411 -1.15 16.28 -18.67
CA ARG A 411 -2.03 17.44 -18.43
C ARG A 411 -1.22 18.72 -18.67
N LEU A 412 -1.80 19.64 -19.45
CA LEU A 412 -1.19 20.85 -20.01
C LEU A 412 -0.24 21.59 -19.04
N ARG A 413 -0.56 21.63 -17.74
CA ARG A 413 0.20 22.35 -16.72
C ARG A 413 1.63 21.84 -16.50
N TYR A 414 1.85 20.52 -16.42
CA TYR A 414 3.18 19.97 -16.09
C TYR A 414 4.11 19.91 -17.31
N GLY A 415 3.55 19.59 -18.47
CA GLY A 415 4.29 19.62 -19.73
C GLY A 415 4.79 21.03 -20.08
N GLN A 416 3.92 22.04 -19.94
CA GLN A 416 4.29 23.46 -20.16
C GLN A 416 5.43 23.92 -19.25
N ASN A 417 5.36 23.58 -17.97
CA ASN A 417 6.42 23.91 -17.00
C ASN A 417 7.76 23.30 -17.41
N LEU A 418 7.78 22.07 -17.93
CA LEU A 418 9.01 21.45 -18.40
C LEU A 418 9.60 22.17 -19.63
N PHE A 419 8.78 22.64 -20.58
CA PHE A 419 9.29 23.48 -21.68
C PHE A 419 9.85 24.81 -21.19
N LEU A 420 9.22 25.41 -20.18
CA LEU A 420 9.70 26.65 -19.57
C LEU A 420 11.07 26.46 -18.89
N TYR A 421 11.25 25.35 -18.18
CA TYR A 421 12.47 25.10 -17.40
C TYR A 421 13.63 24.54 -18.23
N TYR A 422 13.35 23.93 -19.38
CA TYR A 422 14.36 23.35 -20.27
C TYR A 422 14.09 23.77 -21.72
N PRO A 423 14.44 25.01 -22.09
CA PRO A 423 14.20 25.55 -23.44
C PRO A 423 15.13 24.95 -24.50
N GLU A 424 16.12 24.18 -24.10
CA GLU A 424 17.13 23.58 -24.97
C GLU A 424 16.56 22.34 -25.68
N PRO A 425 16.97 22.06 -26.93
CA PRO A 425 16.55 20.86 -27.63
C PRO A 425 16.89 19.59 -26.84
N GLY A 426 16.03 18.59 -26.98
CA GLY A 426 16.24 17.25 -26.44
C GLY A 426 17.56 16.64 -26.92
N ASN A 427 18.33 16.02 -26.03
CA ASN A 427 19.56 15.30 -26.39
C ASN A 427 19.34 13.79 -26.69
N GLY A 428 18.08 13.35 -26.73
CA GLY A 428 17.70 11.97 -27.04
C GLY A 428 17.14 11.81 -28.46
N ASN A 429 16.33 10.76 -28.67
CA ASN A 429 15.70 10.48 -29.96
C ASN A 429 14.59 11.49 -30.35
N VAL A 430 14.27 12.44 -29.47
CA VAL A 430 13.22 13.45 -29.66
C VAL A 430 13.78 14.82 -29.28
N PHE A 431 13.83 15.75 -30.23
CA PHE A 431 14.50 17.05 -30.07
C PHE A 431 13.59 18.17 -29.58
N TRP A 432 12.27 18.07 -29.75
CA TRP A 432 11.33 19.14 -29.39
C TRP A 432 11.02 19.23 -27.89
N ARG A 433 11.57 18.33 -27.07
CA ARG A 433 11.36 18.24 -25.63
C ARG A 433 12.63 17.78 -24.91
N PRO A 434 12.84 18.13 -23.63
CA PRO A 434 13.98 17.63 -22.89
C PRO A 434 13.91 16.10 -22.74
N SER A 435 15.07 15.46 -22.69
CA SER A 435 15.19 14.07 -22.28
C SER A 435 15.14 13.95 -20.75
N TRP A 436 14.90 12.76 -20.23
CA TRP A 436 15.01 12.51 -18.79
C TRP A 436 16.43 12.69 -18.27
N GLU A 437 17.44 12.41 -19.08
CA GLU A 437 18.83 12.69 -18.73
C GLU A 437 19.03 14.19 -18.52
N GLN A 438 18.51 15.04 -19.43
CA GLN A 438 18.58 16.50 -19.27
C GLN A 438 17.81 16.97 -18.03
N VAL A 439 16.62 16.43 -17.79
CA VAL A 439 15.79 16.76 -16.62
C VAL A 439 16.48 16.37 -15.31
N MET A 440 17.24 15.27 -15.29
CA MET A 440 17.91 14.78 -14.09
C MET A 440 19.31 15.36 -13.88
N ALA A 441 20.02 15.75 -14.94
CA ALA A 441 21.41 16.19 -14.87
C ALA A 441 21.62 17.71 -14.83
N ARG A 442 20.74 18.53 -15.46
CA ARG A 442 21.00 19.98 -15.61
C ARG A 442 20.42 20.80 -14.47
N THR A 443 21.22 21.67 -13.84
CA THR A 443 20.69 22.70 -12.92
C THR A 443 19.71 23.61 -13.66
N LEU A 444 18.53 23.86 -13.09
CA LEU A 444 17.47 24.64 -13.72
C LEU A 444 17.91 26.10 -13.86
N ARG A 445 17.62 26.76 -14.99
CA ARG A 445 17.75 28.23 -15.05
C ARG A 445 16.65 28.84 -14.18
N GLY A 446 17.03 29.58 -13.14
CA GLY A 446 16.10 30.22 -12.21
C GLY A 446 16.54 30.24 -10.73
N ASN A 447 17.64 29.58 -10.36
CA ASN A 447 18.23 29.68 -9.02
C ASN A 447 18.99 31.00 -8.75
N GLU A 448 18.92 31.97 -9.66
CA GLU A 448 19.35 33.34 -9.39
C GLU A 448 18.20 34.06 -8.66
N GLY A 449 18.07 33.80 -7.36
CA GLY A 449 17.32 34.67 -6.46
C GLY A 449 16.01 34.11 -5.91
N VAL A 450 16.06 33.04 -5.13
CA VAL A 450 15.33 32.94 -3.84
C VAL A 450 16.15 32.02 -2.95
N ALA A 451 16.98 32.62 -2.08
CA ALA A 451 17.64 31.95 -0.96
C ALA A 451 16.72 31.98 0.26
#